data_AF-A0A123TZC3-F1
#
_entry.id   AF-A0A123TZC3-F1
#
_cell.length_a   1.000
_cell.length_b   1.000
_cell.length_c   1.000
_cell.angle_alpha   90.00
_cell.angle_beta   90.00
_cell.angle_gamma   90.00
#
_symmetry.space_group_name_H-M   'P 1'
#
loop_
_entity.id
_entity.type
_entity.pdbx_description
1 polymer ?
#
loop_
_entity_poly.entity_id
_entity_poly.type
_entity_poly.pdbx_seq_one_letter_code
_entity_poly.pdbx_strand_id
1 'polypeptide(L)'
;MKVDELISQLEKQGLEIHIQRNKEQTSLYYLCNKLGNKFLEIHYNKADEVTRVKFHSNTIVPTEVLSEIESSGDDDNSITKQIKFNSDTNNANDVILVALASYNKVRDLYSSKN
;
A
#
# COMPACT_ATOMS: atom_id res chain seq x y z
N MET A 1 -13.16 4.48 -0.54
CA MET A 1 -12.85 3.56 0.58
C MET A 1 -12.07 4.33 1.63
N LYS A 2 -12.36 4.11 2.90
CA LYS A 2 -11.62 4.71 4.03
C LYS A 2 -10.36 3.93 4.38
N VAL A 3 -9.38 4.61 4.97
CA VAL A 3 -8.11 3.99 5.41
C VAL A 3 -8.35 2.80 6.35
N ASP A 4 -9.20 2.95 7.37
CA ASP A 4 -9.45 1.87 8.33
C ASP A 4 -10.24 0.71 7.72
N GLU A 5 -11.07 0.95 6.69
CA GLU A 5 -11.73 -0.11 5.93
C GLU A 5 -10.71 -0.94 5.15
N LEU A 6 -9.75 -0.29 4.50
CA LEU A 6 -8.66 -0.97 3.80
C LEU A 6 -7.86 -1.85 4.76
N ILE A 7 -7.40 -1.29 5.88
CA ILE A 7 -6.61 -2.02 6.88
C ILE A 7 -7.39 -3.22 7.39
N SER A 8 -8.66 -3.03 7.78
CA SER A 8 -9.52 -4.11 8.26
C SER A 8 -9.69 -5.23 7.23
N GLN A 9 -9.77 -4.89 5.93
CA GLN A 9 -9.88 -5.89 4.87
C GLN A 9 -8.58 -6.67 4.65
N LEU A 10 -7.43 -6.02 4.79
CA LEU A 10 -6.14 -6.68 4.69
C LEU A 10 -5.92 -7.62 5.88
N GLU A 11 -6.22 -7.20 7.10
CA GLU A 11 -6.16 -8.04 8.30
C GLU A 11 -7.11 -9.23 8.23
N LYS A 12 -8.34 -9.04 7.73
CA LYS A 12 -9.30 -10.14 7.49
C LYS A 12 -8.80 -11.17 6.48
N GLN A 13 -7.88 -10.79 5.60
CA GLN A 13 -7.21 -11.72 4.68
C GLN A 13 -5.99 -12.42 5.31
N GLY A 14 -5.75 -12.21 6.61
CA GLY A 14 -4.67 -12.85 7.37
C GLY A 14 -3.31 -12.16 7.22
N LEU A 15 -3.27 -10.91 6.76
CA LEU A 15 -2.01 -10.17 6.67
C LEU A 15 -1.58 -9.69 8.06
N GLU A 16 -0.32 -9.94 8.41
CA GLU A 16 0.31 -9.46 9.63
C GLU A 16 0.94 -8.08 9.36
N ILE A 17 0.26 -7.03 9.82
CA ILE A 17 0.58 -5.65 9.47
C ILE A 17 1.00 -4.86 10.71
N HIS A 18 2.15 -4.22 10.62
CA HIS A 18 2.53 -3.16 11.55
C HIS A 18 2.15 -1.80 10.95
N ILE A 19 1.40 -1.00 11.71
CA ILE A 19 0.81 0.26 11.25
C ILE A 19 1.51 1.44 11.91
N GLN A 20 1.98 2.40 11.11
CA GLN A 20 2.48 3.69 11.59
C GLN A 20 1.67 4.83 10.97
N ARG A 21 0.95 5.56 11.80
CA ARG A 21 0.15 6.73 11.38
C ARG A 21 0.94 8.02 11.61
N ASN A 22 0.89 8.94 10.65
CA ASN A 22 1.26 10.33 10.86
C ASN A 22 0.11 11.26 10.40
N LYS A 23 0.31 12.58 10.44
CA LYS A 23 -0.75 13.56 10.13
C LYS A 23 -1.25 13.54 8.69
N GLU A 24 -0.49 13.00 7.75
CA GLU A 24 -0.74 13.11 6.31
C GLU A 24 -0.90 11.75 5.63
N GLN A 25 -0.36 10.69 6.24
CA GLN A 25 -0.35 9.35 5.67
C GLN A 25 -0.33 8.25 6.74
N THR A 26 -0.69 7.05 6.30
CA THR A 26 -0.57 5.81 7.08
C THR A 26 0.37 4.85 6.37
N SER A 27 1.46 4.47 7.02
CA SER A 27 2.45 3.53 6.51
C SER A 27 2.18 2.13 7.06
N LEU A 28 2.18 1.14 6.17
CA LEU A 28 1.98 -0.26 6.51
C LEU A 28 3.26 -1.05 6.24
N TYR A 29 3.65 -1.88 7.21
CA TYR A 29 4.86 -2.68 7.19
C TYR A 29 4.56 -4.16 7.40
N TYR A 30 5.33 -5.02 6.72
CA TYR A 30 5.34 -6.46 6.96
C TYR A 30 6.04 -6.76 8.29
N LEU A 31 5.32 -7.38 9.24
CA LEU A 31 5.77 -7.79 10.60
C LEU A 31 6.23 -6.67 11.55
N CYS A 32 7.10 -5.76 11.11
CA CYS A 32 7.68 -4.71 11.95
C CYS A 32 8.18 -3.53 11.12
N ASN A 33 8.37 -2.38 11.77
CA ASN A 33 8.90 -1.14 11.18
C ASN A 33 10.41 -1.18 10.91
N LYS A 34 10.89 -2.18 10.17
CA LYS A 34 12.27 -2.26 9.69
C LYS A 34 12.41 -1.69 8.28
N LEU A 35 13.59 -1.19 7.96
CA LEU A 35 13.93 -0.74 6.60
C LEU A 35 13.68 -1.88 5.59
N GLY A 36 12.99 -1.57 4.50
CA GLY A 36 12.59 -2.54 3.47
C GLY A 36 11.28 -3.27 3.73
N ASN A 37 10.78 -3.30 4.98
CA ASN A 37 9.52 -3.97 5.31
C ASN A 37 8.28 -3.12 5.00
N LYS A 38 8.44 -1.83 4.70
CA LYS A 38 7.32 -0.99 4.28
C LYS A 38 6.80 -1.52 2.94
N PHE A 39 5.51 -1.84 2.88
CA PHE A 39 4.87 -2.33 1.65
C PHE A 39 3.82 -1.36 1.12
N LEU A 40 3.27 -0.48 1.96
CA LEU A 40 2.25 0.47 1.52
C LEU A 40 2.39 1.80 2.27
N GLU A 41 2.20 2.90 1.57
CA GLU A 41 1.96 4.22 2.13
C GLU A 41 0.63 4.74 1.62
N ILE A 42 -0.29 5.05 2.53
CA ILE A 42 -1.66 5.44 2.21
C ILE A 42 -1.81 6.93 2.49
N HIS A 43 -2.07 7.70 1.44
CA HIS A 43 -2.43 9.12 1.52
C HIS A 43 -3.95 9.24 1.46
N TYR A 44 -4.50 10.15 2.26
CA TYR A 44 -5.93 10.30 2.41
C TYR A 44 -6.35 11.77 2.54
N ASN A 45 -7.61 12.05 2.23
CA ASN A 45 -8.20 13.39 2.39
C ASN A 45 -8.71 13.58 3.84
N LYS A 46 -9.31 14.75 4.11
CA LYS A 46 -9.88 15.07 5.44
C LYS A 46 -11.08 14.20 5.86
N ALA A 47 -11.64 13.42 4.94
CA ALA A 47 -12.72 12.47 5.20
C ALA A 47 -12.20 11.02 5.38
N ASP A 48 -10.89 10.86 5.54
CA ASP A 48 -10.16 9.59 5.65
C ASP A 48 -10.28 8.69 4.42
N GLU A 49 -10.64 9.25 3.26
CA GLU A 49 -10.74 8.52 2.01
C GLU A 49 -9.37 8.42 1.36
N VAL A 50 -9.02 7.22 0.90
CA VAL A 50 -7.76 6.96 0.20
C VAL A 50 -7.74 7.72 -1.12
N THR A 51 -6.77 8.63 -1.27
CA THR A 51 -6.57 9.43 -2.49
C THR A 51 -5.36 8.97 -3.28
N ARG A 52 -4.40 8.33 -2.62
CA ARG A 52 -3.20 7.81 -3.27
C ARG A 52 -2.61 6.69 -2.42
N VAL A 53 -2.09 5.66 -3.08
CA VAL A 53 -1.20 4.68 -2.44
C VAL A 53 0.15 4.70 -3.10
N LYS A 54 1.21 4.66 -2.30
CA LYS A 54 2.55 4.32 -2.76
C LYS A 54 2.88 2.90 -2.32
N PHE A 55 3.59 2.15 -3.15
CA PHE A 55 3.85 0.73 -2.95
C PHE A 55 5.23 0.32 -3.44
N HIS A 56 5.62 -0.92 -3.13
CA HIS A 56 6.98 -1.37 -3.32
C HIS A 56 7.38 -1.41 -4.81
N SER A 57 8.61 -0.97 -5.12
CA SER A 57 9.14 -0.81 -6.49
C SER A 57 9.10 -2.11 -7.30
N ASN A 58 9.46 -3.22 -6.65
CA ASN A 58 9.46 -4.55 -7.25
C ASN A 58 8.07 -5.21 -7.33
N THR A 59 7.01 -4.52 -6.93
CA THR A 59 5.64 -5.05 -7.04
C THR A 59 5.21 -5.11 -8.50
N ILE A 60 4.72 -6.28 -8.90
CA ILE A 60 4.01 -6.49 -10.15
C ILE A 60 2.53 -6.29 -9.82
N VAL A 61 1.95 -5.22 -10.37
CA VAL A 61 0.54 -4.89 -10.14
C VAL A 61 -0.32 -5.79 -11.03
N PRO A 62 -1.43 -6.35 -10.51
CA PRO A 62 -2.34 -7.19 -11.30
C PRO A 62 -2.89 -6.44 -12.51
N THR A 63 -3.10 -7.15 -13.63
CA THR A 63 -3.62 -6.58 -14.88
C THR A 63 -5.05 -6.04 -14.78
N GLU A 64 -5.77 -6.45 -13.72
CA GLU A 64 -7.12 -6.03 -13.38
C GLU A 64 -7.17 -4.63 -12.78
N VAL A 65 -6.02 -4.07 -12.36
CA VAL A 65 -5.93 -2.69 -11.87
C VAL A 65 -6.01 -1.75 -13.07
N LEU A 66 -7.10 -0.99 -13.14
CA LEU A 66 -7.38 -0.08 -14.24
C LEU A 66 -6.69 1.28 -14.06
N SER A 67 -6.22 1.56 -12.85
CA SER A 67 -5.58 2.81 -12.50
C SER A 67 -4.13 2.89 -13.00
N GLU A 68 -3.73 4.07 -13.49
CA GLU A 68 -2.39 4.30 -14.02
C GLU A 68 -1.32 4.28 -12.89
N ILE A 69 -0.22 3.57 -13.16
CA ILE A 69 0.91 3.46 -12.24
C ILE A 69 1.96 4.49 -12.63
N GLU A 70 2.35 5.31 -11.65
CA GLU A 70 3.36 6.35 -11.83
C GLU A 70 4.55 6.12 -10.90
N SER A 71 5.67 6.79 -11.17
CA SER A 71 6.72 6.99 -10.17
C SER A 71 6.23 7.96 -9.08
N SER A 72 6.53 7.65 -7.83
CA SER A 72 6.26 8.52 -6.69
C SER A 72 7.23 9.70 -6.57
N GLY A 73 8.41 9.61 -7.20
CA GLY A 73 9.48 10.60 -7.06
C GLY A 73 10.25 10.52 -5.74
N ASP A 74 10.04 9.50 -4.92
CA ASP A 74 10.75 9.30 -3.66
C ASP A 74 12.12 8.62 -3.87
N ASP A 75 13.14 9.08 -3.16
CA ASP A 75 14.49 8.47 -3.13
C ASP A 75 14.61 7.29 -2.14
N ASP A 76 13.51 6.91 -1.48
CA ASP A 76 13.50 5.95 -0.35
C ASP A 76 13.68 4.47 -0.76
N ASN A 77 14.13 4.23 -2.01
CA ASN A 77 14.52 2.97 -2.69
C ASN A 77 13.50 1.81 -2.72
N SER A 78 12.57 1.72 -1.77
CA SER A 78 11.64 0.59 -1.64
C SER A 78 10.23 0.95 -2.08
N ILE A 79 9.71 2.13 -1.72
CA ILE A 79 8.34 2.56 -2.04
C ILE A 79 8.36 3.63 -3.14
N THR A 80 8.67 3.24 -4.38
CA THR A 80 8.89 4.22 -5.46
C THR A 80 7.76 4.29 -6.49
N LYS A 81 6.78 3.38 -6.45
CA LYS A 81 5.61 3.39 -7.35
C LYS A 81 4.38 3.94 -6.63
N GLN A 82 3.48 4.59 -7.36
CA GLN A 82 2.23 5.09 -6.82
C GLN A 82 1.06 4.93 -7.79
N ILE A 83 -0.15 4.90 -7.22
CA ILE A 83 -1.41 5.08 -7.94
C ILE A 83 -2.19 6.19 -7.24
N LYS A 84 -2.74 7.13 -8.02
CA LYS A 84 -3.65 8.16 -7.56
C LYS A 84 -5.08 7.75 -7.87
N PHE A 85 -5.97 7.98 -6.91
CA PHE A 85 -7.38 7.66 -7.01
C PHE A 85 -8.19 8.94 -7.02
N ASN A 86 -9.10 9.05 -7.98
CA ASN A 86 -10.13 10.08 -7.93
C ASN A 86 -11.17 9.66 -6.87
N SER A 87 -11.61 10.60 -6.03
CA SER A 87 -12.69 10.40 -5.07
C SER A 87 -14.01 10.01 -5.74
N ASP A 88 -14.19 10.38 -7.01
CA ASP A 88 -15.43 10.15 -7.75
C ASP A 88 -15.54 8.75 -8.37
N THR A 89 -14.46 7.95 -8.34
CA THR A 89 -14.46 6.59 -8.88
C THR A 89 -14.32 5.53 -7.79
N ASN A 90 -15.08 4.44 -7.92
CA ASN A 90 -15.00 3.31 -6.98
C ASN A 90 -13.73 2.49 -7.25
N ASN A 91 -12.62 2.92 -6.67
CA ASN A 91 -11.31 2.27 -6.84
C ASN A 91 -10.96 1.32 -5.68
N ALA A 92 -11.96 0.90 -4.89
CA ALA A 92 -11.77 0.05 -3.72
C ALA A 92 -10.99 -1.24 -4.05
N ASN A 93 -11.36 -1.91 -5.14
CA ASN A 93 -10.72 -3.15 -5.57
C ASN A 93 -9.25 -2.93 -5.98
N ASP A 94 -8.98 -1.87 -6.75
CA ASP A 94 -7.62 -1.53 -7.18
C ASP A 94 -6.70 -1.29 -5.97
N VAL A 95 -7.17 -0.53 -4.98
CA VAL A 95 -6.41 -0.26 -3.74
C VAL A 95 -6.07 -1.56 -3.02
N ILE A 96 -7.03 -2.49 -2.88
CA ILE A 96 -6.82 -3.78 -2.22
C ILE A 96 -5.83 -4.64 -3.01
N LEU A 97 -6.03 -4.77 -4.33
CA LEU A 97 -5.18 -5.59 -5.20
C LEU A 97 -3.72 -5.14 -5.15
N VAL A 98 -3.49 -3.82 -5.19
CA VAL A 98 -2.15 -3.22 -5.10
C VAL A 98 -1.54 -3.47 -3.72
N ALA A 99 -2.32 -3.28 -2.64
CA ALA A 99 -1.86 -3.52 -1.29
C ALA A 99 -1.44 -4.98 -1.07
N LEU A 100 -2.25 -5.94 -1.54
CA LEU A 100 -1.96 -7.37 -1.45
C LEU A 100 -0.73 -7.76 -2.28
N ALA A 101 -0.64 -7.29 -3.52
CA ALA A 101 0.50 -7.56 -4.39
C ALA A 101 1.80 -7.03 -3.77
N SER A 102 1.75 -5.82 -3.21
CA SER A 102 2.91 -5.21 -2.55
C SER A 102 3.29 -5.93 -1.26
N TYR A 103 2.31 -6.30 -0.43
CA TYR A 103 2.55 -7.09 0.78
C TYR A 103 3.23 -8.42 0.44
N ASN A 104 2.69 -9.17 -0.52
CA ASN A 104 3.26 -10.44 -0.95
C ASN A 104 4.68 -10.25 -1.48
N LYS A 105 4.93 -9.18 -2.25
CA LYS A 105 6.27 -8.90 -2.76
C LYS A 105 7.29 -8.65 -1.64
N VAL A 106 6.93 -7.82 -0.66
CA VAL A 106 7.79 -7.54 0.50
C VAL A 106 7.96 -8.79 1.35
N ARG A 107 6.89 -9.55 1.59
CA ARG A 107 6.97 -10.85 2.27
C ARG A 107 7.98 -11.74 1.57
N ASP A 108 7.88 -11.97 0.27
CA ASP A 108 8.76 -12.89 -0.45
C ASP A 108 10.24 -12.43 -0.42
N LEU A 109 10.48 -11.11 -0.42
CA LEU A 109 11.83 -10.53 -0.32
C LEU A 109 12.47 -10.67 1.07
N TYR A 110 11.67 -10.73 2.15
CA TYR A 110 12.16 -10.61 3.53
C TYR A 110 11.76 -11.74 4.48
N SER A 111 10.88 -12.67 4.05
CA SER A 111 10.54 -13.89 4.80
C SER A 111 11.58 -15.01 4.63
N SER A 112 12.41 -14.94 3.59
CA SER A 112 13.48 -15.90 3.28
C SER A 112 14.83 -15.58 3.96
N LYS A 113 14.87 -14.58 4.85
CA LYS A 113 16.10 -14.14 5.55
C LYS A 113 16.14 -14.48 7.06
N ASN A 114 15.24 -15.33 7.54
CA ASN A 114 15.25 -15.84 8.93
C ASN A 114 15.67 -17.31 8.98
#